data_AF-A0A2S2PR41-F1
#
_entry.id   AF-A0A2S2PR41-F1
#
_cell.length_a   1.000
_cell.length_b   1.000
_cell.length_c   1.000
_cell.angle_alpha   90.00
_cell.angle_beta   90.00
_cell.angle_gamma   90.00
#
_symmetry.space_group_name_H-M   'P 1'
#
loop_
_entity.id
_entity.type
_entity.pdbx_description
1 polymer ?
#
loop_
_entity_poly.entity_id
_entity_poly.type
_entity_poly.pdbx_seq_one_letter_code
_entity_poly.pdbx_strand_id
1 'polypeptide(L)'
;EIYRNIALPRNNTRKVNMFFMTHINNKLGCDLLDKLLILDPGKRLNADTALNHDFFWNDPMPSDLSKAMAQIKNQCHEYSMLQRQIFNNNQNMAKRAKP
;
A
#
# COMPACT_ATOMS: atom_id res chain seq x y z
N GLU A 1 31.86 -12.89 5.03
CA GLU A 1 32.70 -13.14 3.84
C GLU A 1 31.97 -12.93 2.50
N ILE A 2 30.65 -13.12 2.42
CA ILE A 2 29.86 -13.08 1.18
C ILE A 2 30.04 -11.79 0.35
N TYR A 3 30.17 -10.63 0.99
CA TYR A 3 30.34 -9.34 0.31
C TYR A 3 31.57 -9.30 -0.62
N ARG A 4 32.64 -10.05 -0.30
CA ARG A 4 33.86 -10.10 -1.12
C ARG A 4 33.70 -10.95 -2.38
N ASN A 5 32.74 -11.87 -2.38
CA ASN A 5 32.56 -12.87 -3.43
C ASN A 5 31.39 -12.55 -4.38
N ILE A 6 30.60 -11.51 -4.08
CA ILE A 6 29.51 -11.05 -4.95
C ILE A 6 29.97 -9.89 -5.81
N ALA A 7 29.70 -9.98 -7.11
CA ALA A 7 29.85 -8.87 -8.05
C ALA A 7 28.68 -7.88 -7.87
N LEU A 8 28.90 -6.84 -7.06
CA LEU A 8 27.94 -5.74 -6.90
C LEU A 8 28.30 -4.57 -7.83
N PRO A 9 27.31 -3.87 -8.41
CA PRO A 9 27.56 -2.64 -9.15
C PRO A 9 28.21 -1.58 -8.26
N ARG A 10 29.34 -1.03 -8.70
CA ARG A 10 30.19 -0.12 -7.90
C ARG A 10 30.09 1.34 -8.33
N ASN A 11 28.92 1.88 -8.67
CA ASN A 11 28.74 3.33 -8.77
C ASN A 11 27.27 3.77 -8.82
N ASN A 12 26.40 3.08 -8.08
CA ASN A 12 24.98 3.40 -8.13
C ASN A 12 24.69 4.63 -7.27
N THR A 13 24.20 5.69 -7.91
CA THR A 13 23.67 6.85 -7.20
C THR A 13 22.31 6.53 -6.60
N ARG A 14 21.98 7.18 -5.48
CA ARG A 14 20.68 7.03 -4.83
C ARG A 14 19.61 7.71 -5.68
N LYS A 15 18.66 6.93 -6.20
CA LYS A 15 17.55 7.40 -7.07
C LYS A 15 16.18 7.30 -6.41
N VAL A 16 16.12 7.02 -5.11
CA VAL A 16 14.89 6.76 -4.35
C VAL A 16 13.91 7.93 -4.49
N ASN A 17 14.33 9.15 -4.14
CA ASN A 17 13.48 10.34 -4.29
C ASN A 17 13.03 10.57 -5.74
N MET A 18 13.94 10.46 -6.71
CA MET A 18 13.60 10.65 -8.13
C MET A 18 12.53 9.65 -8.61
N PHE A 19 12.63 8.39 -8.18
CA PHE A 19 11.70 7.34 -8.55
C PHE A 19 10.35 7.48 -7.84
N PHE A 20 10.33 7.87 -6.56
CA PHE A 20 9.07 7.98 -5.82
C PHE A 20 8.33 9.29 -6.08
N MET A 21 9.02 10.38 -6.41
CA MET A 21 8.38 11.65 -6.77
C MET A 21 7.47 11.54 -8.00
N THR A 22 7.65 10.56 -8.89
CA THR A 22 6.76 10.34 -10.03
C THR A 22 5.45 9.63 -9.67
N HIS A 23 5.41 8.93 -8.53
CA HIS A 23 4.28 8.09 -8.12
C HIS A 23 3.60 8.59 -6.84
N ILE A 24 4.34 9.27 -5.97
CA ILE A 24 3.88 9.76 -4.67
C ILE A 24 3.85 11.28 -4.75
N ASN A 25 2.65 11.85 -4.83
CA ASN A 25 2.43 13.30 -4.81
C ASN A 25 2.47 13.89 -3.39
N ASN A 26 3.37 13.38 -2.54
CA ASN A 26 3.55 13.84 -1.16
C ASN A 26 5.04 13.82 -0.81
N LYS A 27 5.62 15.02 -0.63
CA LYS A 27 7.04 15.21 -0.32
C LYS A 27 7.44 14.55 1.00
N LEU A 28 6.59 14.63 2.03
CA LEU A 28 6.86 14.04 3.35
C LEU A 28 6.81 12.51 3.29
N GLY A 29 5.93 11.95 2.46
CA GLY A 29 5.87 10.51 2.23
C GLY A 29 7.13 9.99 1.52
N CYS A 30 7.63 10.72 0.54
CA CYS A 30 8.90 10.42 -0.12
C CYS A 30 10.09 10.48 0.87
N ASP A 31 10.13 11.49 1.75
CA ASP A 31 11.20 11.63 2.76
C ASP A 31 11.20 10.49 3.78
N LEU A 32 10.02 10.10 4.27
CA LEU A 32 9.88 8.94 5.17
C LEU A 32 10.39 7.66 4.49
N LEU A 33 10.00 7.43 3.23
CA LEU A 33 10.41 6.27 2.47
C LEU A 33 11.92 6.26 2.19
N ASP A 34 12.52 7.43 1.96
CA ASP A 34 13.96 7.58 1.81
C ASP A 34 14.70 7.11 3.07
N LYS A 35 14.24 7.53 4.26
CA LYS A 35 14.81 7.13 5.54
C LYS A 35 14.61 5.65 5.87
N LEU A 36 13.52 5.04 5.39
CA LEU A 36 13.25 3.60 5.56
C LEU A 36 14.12 2.75 4.62
N LEU A 37 14.40 3.21 3.41
CA LEU A 37 15.20 2.50 2.39
C LEU A 37 16.71 2.81 2.48
N ILE A 38 17.22 2.99 3.70
CA ILE A 38 18.66 3.10 3.95
C ILE A 38 19.26 1.68 4.00
N LEU A 39 20.32 1.46 3.22
CA LEU A 39 20.98 0.15 3.11
C LEU A 39 21.62 -0.28 4.44
N ASP A 40 22.30 0.66 5.11
CA ASP A 40 22.91 0.45 6.41
C ASP A 40 21.83 0.38 7.50
N PRO A 41 21.64 -0.77 8.17
CA PRO A 41 20.60 -0.93 9.19
C PRO A 41 20.85 -0.04 10.42
N GLY A 42 22.10 0.32 10.74
CA GLY A 42 22.40 1.18 11.89
C GLY A 42 22.00 2.64 11.68
N LYS A 43 21.86 3.05 10.41
CA LYS A 43 21.40 4.39 10.02
C LYS A 43 19.94 4.39 9.56
N ARG A 44 19.33 3.21 9.43
CA ARG A 44 17.94 3.07 9.00
C ARG A 44 17.01 3.56 10.11
N LEU A 45 15.92 4.20 9.69
CA LEU A 45 14.91 4.68 10.62
C LEU A 45 14.25 3.51 11.37
N ASN A 46 14.13 3.65 12.69
CA ASN A 46 13.42 2.71 13.55
C ASN A 46 11.91 2.95 13.48
N ALA A 47 11.10 1.97 13.89
CA ALA A 47 9.64 2.10 13.85
C ALA A 47 9.12 3.25 14.73
N ASP A 48 9.69 3.42 15.92
CA ASP A 48 9.32 4.49 16.85
C ASP A 48 9.63 5.88 16.28
N THR A 49 10.82 6.05 15.69
CA THR A 49 11.19 7.31 15.03
C THR A 49 10.44 7.54 13.72
N ALA A 50 10.04 6.48 13.02
CA ALA A 50 9.19 6.56 11.83
C ALA A 50 7.77 7.04 12.16
N LEU A 51 7.19 6.60 13.28
CA LEU A 51 5.85 7.02 13.69
C LEU A 51 5.79 8.52 14.06
N ASN A 52 6.89 9.04 14.59
CA ASN A 52 7.06 10.46 14.91
C ASN A 52 7.39 11.34 13.69
N HIS A 53 7.39 10.78 12.47
CA HIS A 53 7.69 11.55 11.27
C HIS A 53 6.54 12.50 10.90
N ASP A 54 6.90 13.69 10.43
CA ASP A 54 6.02 14.75 9.93
C ASP A 54 4.96 14.30 8.92
N PHE A 55 5.18 13.16 8.26
CA PHE A 55 4.22 12.56 7.33
C PHE A 55 2.90 12.18 8.02
N PHE A 56 2.95 11.73 9.28
CA PHE A 56 1.76 11.33 10.02
C PHE A 56 1.07 12.49 10.76
N TRP A 57 1.76 13.62 10.89
CA TRP A 57 1.33 14.75 11.71
C TRP A 57 1.08 16.05 10.92
N ASN A 58 1.23 16.00 9.58
CA ASN A 58 0.85 17.08 8.69
C ASN A 58 -0.39 16.71 7.87
N ASP A 59 -1.13 17.73 7.45
CA ASP A 59 -2.31 17.54 6.62
C ASP A 59 -1.94 16.96 5.23
N PRO A 60 -2.72 16.00 4.71
CA PRO A 60 -3.90 15.39 5.30
C PRO A 60 -3.57 14.37 6.40
N MET A 61 -4.17 14.57 7.58
CA MET A 61 -4.04 13.67 8.73
C MET A 61 -4.53 12.24 8.37
N PRO A 62 -3.93 11.19 8.95
CA PRO A 62 -4.41 9.82 8.78
C PRO A 62 -5.91 9.71 9.05
N SER A 63 -6.63 9.09 8.12
CA SER A 63 -8.08 8.95 8.15
C SER A 63 -8.50 7.49 8.07
N ASP A 64 -9.75 7.22 8.42
CA ASP A 64 -10.30 5.87 8.38
C ASP A 64 -10.27 5.27 6.96
N LEU A 65 -9.77 4.04 6.87
CA LEU A 65 -9.64 3.29 5.63
C LEU A 65 -10.97 2.70 5.14
N SER A 66 -12.05 2.79 5.92
CA SER A 66 -13.37 2.23 5.56
C SER A 66 -13.81 2.56 4.14
N LYS A 67 -13.56 3.79 3.65
CA LYS A 67 -13.90 4.20 2.27
C LYS A 67 -13.06 3.45 1.23
N ALA A 68 -11.75 3.35 1.45
CA ALA A 68 -10.84 2.63 0.56
C ALA A 68 -11.14 1.11 0.56
N MET A 69 -11.36 0.52 1.75
CA MET A 69 -11.74 -0.88 1.89
C MET A 69 -13.08 -1.20 1.22
N ALA A 70 -14.05 -0.29 1.23
CA ALA A 70 -15.32 -0.48 0.55
C ALA A 70 -15.16 -0.61 -0.98
N GLN A 71 -14.21 0.10 -1.58
CA GLN A 71 -13.88 -0.04 -3.00
C GLN A 71 -13.24 -1.40 -3.31
N ILE A 72 -12.36 -1.89 -2.43
CA ILE A 72 -11.68 -3.19 -2.59
C ILE A 72 -12.68 -4.35 -2.58
N LYS A 73 -13.75 -4.28 -1.76
CA LYS A 73 -14.81 -5.31 -1.76
C LYS A 73 -15.38 -5.56 -3.16
N ASN A 74 -15.53 -4.51 -3.97
CA ASN A 74 -16.04 -4.63 -5.33
C ASN A 74 -15.02 -5.19 -6.33
N GLN A 75 -13.72 -5.13 -6.01
CA GLN A 75 -12.63 -5.63 -6.87
C GLN A 75 -12.21 -7.07 -6.54
N CYS A 76 -12.70 -7.63 -5.44
CA CYS A 76 -12.40 -9.00 -5.05
C CYS A 76 -13.25 -9.98 -5.88
N HIS A 77 -12.60 -10.81 -6.70
CA HIS A 77 -13.27 -11.76 -7.59
C HIS A 77 -14.22 -12.69 -6.83
N GLU A 78 -13.78 -13.23 -5.69
CA GLU A 78 -14.58 -14.11 -4.82
C GLU A 78 -15.86 -13.42 -4.33
N TYR A 79 -15.75 -12.15 -3.90
CA TYR A 79 -16.90 -11.37 -3.43
C TYR A 79 -17.90 -11.09 -4.56
N SER A 80 -17.40 -10.75 -5.75
CA SER A 80 -18.24 -10.52 -6.95
C SER A 80 -19.00 -11.78 -7.37
N MET A 81 -18.35 -12.94 -7.35
CA MET A 81 -18.98 -14.22 -7.68
C MET A 81 -20.08 -14.60 -6.67
N LEU A 82 -19.82 -14.43 -5.37
CA LEU A 82 -20.82 -14.68 -4.32
C LEU A 82 -22.02 -13.74 -4.46
N GLN A 83 -21.79 -12.45 -4.71
CA GLN A 83 -22.86 -11.47 -4.97
C GLN A 83 -23.73 -11.88 -6.16
N ARG A 84 -23.12 -12.33 -7.26
CA ARG A 84 -23.84 -12.81 -8.45
C ARG A 84 -24.67 -14.07 -8.14
N GLN A 85 -24.13 -15.00 -7.36
CA GLN A 85 -24.86 -16.20 -6.94
C GLN A 85 -26.07 -15.87 -6.06
N ILE A 86 -25.89 -14.98 -5.07
CA ILE A 86 -26.97 -14.51 -4.18
C ILE A 86 -28.06 -13.82 -5.00
N PHE A 87 -27.67 -12.93 -5.93
CA PHE A 87 -28.62 -12.26 -6.81
C PHE A 87 -29.43 -13.26 -7.64
N ASN A 88 -28.77 -14.25 -8.25
CA ASN A 88 -29.44 -15.29 -9.03
C ASN A 88 -30.38 -16.15 -8.18
N ASN A 89 -29.97 -16.54 -6.97
CA ASN A 89 -30.82 -17.29 -6.04
C ASN A 89 -32.05 -16.51 -5.62
N ASN A 90 -31.89 -15.21 -5.31
CA ASN A 90 -33.01 -14.35 -4.93
C ASN A 90 -34.03 -14.18 -6.08
N GLN A 91 -33.55 -14.06 -7.33
CA GLN A 91 -34.42 -14.02 -8.52
C GLN A 91 -35.19 -15.34 -8.72
N ASN A 92 -34.54 -16.48 -8.48
CA ASN A 92 -35.19 -17.79 -8.61
C ASN A 92 -36.24 -18.02 -7.51
N MET A 93 -35.98 -17.58 -6.28
CA MET A 93 -36.97 -17.63 -5.20
C MET A 93 -38.17 -16.73 -5.50
N ALA A 94 -37.94 -15.51 -5.99
CA ALA A 94 -39.02 -14.58 -6.36
C ALA A 94 -39.90 -15.10 -7.51
N LYS A 95 -39.33 -15.86 -8.46
CA LYS A 95 -40.07 -16.51 -9.54
C LYS A 95 -40.92 -17.69 -9.05
N ARG A 96 -40.43 -18.44 -8.05
CA ARG A 96 -41.15 -19.56 -7.42
C ARG A 96 -42.28 -19.08 -6.49
N ALA A 97 -42.17 -17.87 -5.97
CA ALA A 97 -43.16 -17.28 -5.07
C ALA A 97 -44.31 -16.55 -5.80
N LYS A 98 -44.27 -16.47 -7.13
CA LYS A 98 -45.43 -16.00 -7.92
C LYS A 98 -46.45 -17.14 -8.08
N PRO A 99 -47.74 -16.90 -7.82
CA PRO A 99 -48.80 -17.92 -7.86
C PRO A 99 -49.04 -18.45 -9.28
#